data_AF-A0A8D0FIH1-F1
#
_entry.id   AF-A0A8D0FIH1-F1
#
_cell.length_a   1.000
_cell.length_b   1.000
_cell.length_c   1.000
_cell.angle_alpha   90.00
_cell.angle_beta   90.00
_cell.angle_gamma   90.00
#
_symmetry.space_group_name_H-M   'P 1'
#
loop_
_entity.id
_entity.type
_entity.pdbx_description
1 polymer ?
#
loop_
_entity_poly.entity_id
_entity_poly.type
_entity_poly.pdbx_seq_one_letter_code
_entity_poly.pdbx_strand_id
1 'polypeptide(L)'
;MPEQQLLKPSEWSYCDYFWADKKDSQGNNTVSGFEILLQKQLKGKQMQKEMAEFVRERIKIEEEYAKNLSKLSQNSLAAQEEGTLGEAWAQLKKSLADEAEVHLKFSSKLQSEVEKPLLNFRENFKKDMKKCDHHIADLRKHLASRYAAVEKARKALTERQKDLEMKTQQLEVKLSNKTEEEIKKARRKSTQAGEYLCPSAQQHVVIGFEMRPAVSGW
;
A
#
# COMPACT_ATOMS: atom_id res chain seq x y z
N MET A 1 -3.99 -9.94 -28.11
CA MET A 1 -4.65 -9.34 -26.93
C MET A 1 -5.30 -8.04 -27.40
N PRO A 2 -6.57 -7.76 -27.09
CA PRO A 2 -7.14 -6.43 -27.32
C PRO A 2 -6.28 -5.39 -26.61
N GLU A 3 -5.93 -4.29 -27.26
CA GLU A 3 -5.18 -3.21 -26.62
C GLU A 3 -6.08 -2.54 -25.57
N GLN A 4 -5.77 -2.75 -24.30
CA GLN A 4 -6.41 -2.00 -23.21
C GLN A 4 -5.55 -0.77 -22.93
N GLN A 5 -6.13 0.42 -23.14
CA GLN A 5 -5.47 1.67 -22.78
C GLN A 5 -5.27 1.75 -21.26
N LEU A 6 -4.11 2.27 -20.86
CA LEU A 6 -3.80 2.57 -19.46
C LEU A 6 -4.70 3.71 -18.97
N LEU A 7 -5.01 3.74 -17.68
CA LEU A 7 -5.75 4.83 -17.06
C LEU A 7 -4.93 6.13 -17.07
N LYS A 8 -3.60 6.01 -16.88
CA LYS A 8 -2.66 7.13 -16.99
C LYS A 8 -1.50 6.79 -17.94
N PRO A 9 -1.68 6.95 -19.26
CA PRO A 9 -0.71 6.47 -20.27
C PRO A 9 0.68 7.10 -20.20
N SER A 10 0.81 8.28 -19.62
CA SER A 10 2.07 9.02 -19.48
C SER A 10 2.75 8.81 -18.13
N GLU A 11 2.19 7.99 -17.23
CA GLU A 11 2.67 7.82 -15.85
C GLU A 11 2.84 6.35 -15.50
N TRP A 12 3.87 6.04 -14.71
CA TRP A 12 4.01 4.74 -14.05
C TRP A 12 3.10 4.67 -12.82
N SER A 13 1.80 4.64 -13.05
CA SER A 13 0.77 4.78 -12.01
C SER A 13 0.51 3.49 -11.24
N TYR A 14 0.33 3.59 -9.92
CA TYR A 14 -0.06 2.44 -9.10
C TYR A 14 -1.36 1.78 -9.56
N CYS A 15 -2.31 2.55 -10.11
CA CYS A 15 -3.58 2.02 -10.62
C CYS A 15 -3.46 1.30 -11.98
N ASP A 16 -2.29 1.27 -12.60
CA ASP A 16 -2.10 0.61 -13.90
C ASP A 16 -1.26 -0.68 -13.78
N TYR A 17 -0.33 -0.76 -12.84
CA TYR A 17 0.71 -1.81 -12.83
C TYR A 17 0.62 -2.84 -11.68
N PHE A 18 -0.37 -2.74 -10.78
CA PHE A 18 -0.45 -3.57 -9.56
C PHE A 18 -1.73 -4.43 -9.49
N TRP A 19 -2.28 -4.83 -10.65
CA TRP A 19 -3.50 -5.66 -10.73
C TRP A 19 -3.25 -7.15 -10.51
N ALA A 20 -2.15 -7.67 -11.07
CA ALA A 20 -1.82 -9.08 -10.98
C ALA A 20 -1.13 -9.42 -9.66
N ASP A 21 -1.45 -10.58 -9.11
CA ASP A 21 -0.74 -11.09 -7.94
C ASP A 21 0.65 -11.58 -8.34
N LYS A 22 1.64 -11.23 -7.52
CA LYS A 22 3.02 -11.65 -7.68
C LYS A 22 3.21 -13.02 -7.03
N LYS A 23 3.69 -13.98 -7.81
CA LYS A 23 4.16 -15.26 -7.29
C LYS A 23 5.64 -15.16 -6.90
N ASP A 24 6.02 -15.81 -5.82
CA ASP A 24 7.43 -15.98 -5.48
C ASP A 24 8.14 -16.88 -6.50
N SER A 25 9.47 -16.87 -6.47
CA SER A 25 10.31 -17.64 -7.41
C SER A 25 10.08 -19.15 -7.33
N GLN A 26 9.48 -19.61 -6.22
CA GLN A 26 9.21 -21.02 -5.91
C GLN A 26 7.74 -21.40 -6.17
N GLY A 27 6.87 -20.44 -6.53
CA GLY A 27 5.44 -20.62 -6.78
C GLY A 27 4.59 -20.93 -5.54
N ASN A 28 5.17 -20.93 -4.35
CA ASN A 28 4.53 -21.38 -3.11
C ASN A 28 3.75 -20.27 -2.41
N ASN A 29 4.13 -19.01 -2.65
CA ASN A 29 3.47 -17.85 -2.06
C ASN A 29 2.99 -16.87 -3.12
N THR A 30 1.77 -16.37 -2.95
CA THR A 30 1.16 -15.38 -3.84
C THR A 30 0.89 -14.12 -3.03
N VAL A 31 1.60 -13.04 -3.37
CA VAL A 31 1.45 -11.73 -2.74
C VAL A 31 0.72 -10.82 -3.71
N SER A 32 -0.31 -10.17 -3.21
CA SER A 32 -1.13 -9.36 -4.09
C SER A 32 -0.45 -8.04 -4.50
N GLY A 33 -0.81 -7.49 -5.66
CA GLY A 33 -0.24 -6.22 -6.12
C GLY A 33 -0.46 -5.06 -5.12
N PHE A 34 -1.66 -4.95 -4.55
CA PHE A 34 -1.96 -3.98 -3.49
C PHE A 34 -1.09 -4.16 -2.24
N GLU A 35 -0.81 -5.40 -1.84
CA GLU A 35 0.04 -5.66 -0.67
C GLU A 35 1.47 -5.18 -0.90
N ILE A 36 1.99 -5.25 -2.13
CA ILE A 36 3.29 -4.66 -2.48
C ILE A 36 3.27 -3.13 -2.25
N LEU A 37 2.19 -2.45 -2.63
CA LEU A 37 2.02 -1.01 -2.40
C LEU A 37 1.92 -0.68 -0.91
N LEU A 38 1.17 -1.48 -0.15
CA LEU A 38 1.06 -1.35 1.31
C LEU A 38 2.44 -1.48 1.98
N GLN A 39 3.23 -2.49 1.60
CA GLN A 39 4.58 -2.67 2.13
C GLN A 39 5.50 -1.51 1.74
N LYS A 40 5.38 -0.96 0.53
CA LYS A 40 6.12 0.24 0.11
C LYS A 40 5.80 1.45 0.99
N GLN A 41 4.52 1.66 1.30
CA GLN A 41 4.06 2.74 2.18
C GLN A 41 4.57 2.56 3.63
N LEU A 42 4.49 1.35 4.18
CA LEU A 42 5.02 1.03 5.52
C LEU A 42 6.54 1.22 5.59
N LYS A 43 7.27 0.79 4.56
CA LYS A 43 8.71 1.03 4.44
C LYS A 43 9.04 2.53 4.36
N GLY A 44 8.22 3.32 3.66
CA GLY A 44 8.35 4.77 3.64
C GLY A 44 8.28 5.40 5.03
N LYS A 45 7.31 4.99 5.85
CA LYS A 45 7.20 5.46 7.25
C LYS A 45 8.37 5.01 8.13
N GLN A 46 8.90 3.81 7.89
CA GLN A 46 10.09 3.32 8.58
C GLN A 46 11.34 4.15 8.20
N MET A 47 11.55 4.42 6.92
CA MET A 47 12.66 5.26 6.44
C MET A 47 12.60 6.67 7.06
N GLN A 48 11.41 7.26 7.12
CA GLN A 48 11.19 8.55 7.79
C GLN A 48 11.59 8.51 9.27
N LYS A 49 11.33 7.42 10.00
CA LYS A 49 11.77 7.23 11.39
C LYS A 49 13.28 7.15 11.50
N GLU A 50 13.93 6.37 10.63
CA GLU A 50 15.39 6.24 10.57
C GLU A 50 16.07 7.59 10.25
N MET A 51 15.49 8.39 9.35
CA MET A 51 15.97 9.74 9.06
C MET A 51 15.87 10.66 10.29
N ALA A 52 14.78 10.59 11.06
CA ALA A 52 14.65 11.34 12.32
C ALA A 52 15.69 10.88 13.36
N GLU A 53 15.93 9.57 13.47
CA GLU A 53 16.96 9.01 14.35
C GLU A 53 18.36 9.50 13.96
N PHE A 54 18.67 9.57 12.66
CA PHE A 54 19.92 10.15 12.18
C PHE A 54 20.07 11.63 12.58
N VAL A 55 19.02 12.44 12.42
CA VAL A 55 19.02 13.85 12.84
C VAL A 55 19.20 13.97 14.35
N ARG A 56 18.61 13.06 15.15
CA ARG A 56 18.82 13.00 16.60
C ARG A 56 20.28 12.75 16.98
N GLU A 57 20.96 11.84 16.30
CA GLU A 57 22.39 11.62 16.54
C GLU A 57 23.21 12.86 16.15
N ARG A 58 22.86 13.54 15.06
CA ARG A 58 23.47 14.84 14.71
C ARG A 58 23.24 15.89 15.80
N ILE A 59 22.03 15.99 16.36
CA ILE A 59 21.72 16.92 17.46
C ILE A 59 22.64 16.66 18.67
N LYS A 60 22.81 15.40 19.08
CA LYS A 60 23.69 15.05 20.20
C LYS A 60 25.14 15.45 19.96
N ILE A 61 25.65 15.27 18.74
CA ILE A 61 27.01 15.69 18.36
C ILE A 61 27.16 17.22 18.50
N GLU A 62 26.18 17.98 18.03
CA GLU A 62 26.19 19.45 18.14
C GLU A 62 26.11 19.91 19.60
N GLU A 63 25.29 19.26 20.43
CA GLU A 63 25.18 19.54 21.86
C GLU A 63 26.49 19.25 22.61
N GLU A 64 27.15 18.13 22.30
CA GLU A 64 28.45 17.79 22.90
C GLU A 64 29.55 18.77 22.45
N TYR A 65 29.56 19.15 21.17
CA TYR A 65 30.49 20.14 20.64
C TYR A 65 30.32 21.50 21.33
N ALA A 66 29.08 22.00 21.41
CA ALA A 66 28.76 23.25 22.12
C ALA A 66 29.16 23.18 23.60
N LYS A 67 28.90 22.05 24.27
CA LYS A 67 29.30 21.83 25.67
C LYS A 67 30.82 21.92 25.86
N ASN A 68 31.59 21.33 24.95
CA ASN A 68 33.05 21.35 25.00
C ASN A 68 33.62 22.76 24.74
N LEU A 69 33.06 23.49 23.76
CA LEU A 69 33.41 24.89 23.50
C LEU A 69 33.10 25.78 24.72
N SER A 70 31.91 25.63 25.30
CA SER A 70 31.51 26.37 26.50
C SER A 70 32.46 26.10 27.67
N LYS A 71 32.81 24.83 27.93
CA LYS A 71 33.79 24.47 28.97
C LYS A 71 35.16 25.09 28.71
N LEU A 72 35.64 25.08 27.47
CA LEU A 72 36.93 25.65 27.11
C LEU A 72 36.95 27.18 27.24
N SER A 73 35.84 27.86 26.92
CA SER A 73 35.70 29.32 27.05
C SER A 73 35.94 29.82 28.49
N GLN A 74 35.61 29.00 29.50
CA GLN A 74 35.74 29.34 30.92
C GLN A 74 37.12 29.00 31.51
N ASN A 75 38.07 28.56 30.69
CA ASN A 75 39.39 28.16 31.16
C ASN A 75 40.22 29.39 31.59
N SER A 76 40.98 29.24 32.67
CA SER A 76 41.87 30.25 33.25
C SER A 76 43.26 30.30 32.60
N LEU A 77 43.53 29.49 31.57
CA LEU A 77 44.78 29.53 30.81
C LEU A 77 45.09 30.96 30.33
N ALA A 78 46.33 31.39 30.61
CA ALA A 78 46.87 32.72 30.29
C ALA A 78 45.97 33.89 30.74
N ALA A 79 45.19 33.72 31.82
CA ALA A 79 44.33 34.79 32.35
C ALA A 79 45.14 35.93 33.02
N GLN A 80 46.44 35.74 33.23
CA GLN A 80 47.36 36.74 33.78
C GLN A 80 47.98 37.63 32.70
N GLU A 81 47.70 37.40 31.42
CA GLU A 81 48.18 38.28 30.34
C GLU A 81 47.48 39.65 30.44
N GLU A 82 48.24 40.73 30.35
CA GLU A 82 47.77 42.10 30.58
C GLU A 82 47.84 42.96 29.31
N GLY A 83 47.31 44.18 29.41
CA GLY A 83 47.27 45.13 28.30
C GLY A 83 46.41 44.67 27.12
N THR A 84 46.66 45.24 25.95
CA THR A 84 45.87 44.97 24.74
C THR A 84 45.95 43.52 24.27
N LEU A 85 47.05 42.81 24.59
CA LEU A 85 47.18 41.39 24.28
C LEU A 85 46.29 40.54 25.19
N GLY A 86 46.25 40.85 26.49
CA GLY A 86 45.35 40.21 27.45
C GLY A 86 43.87 40.41 27.10
N GLU A 87 43.50 41.63 26.69
CA GLU A 87 42.15 41.95 26.20
C GLU A 87 41.79 41.13 24.96
N ALA A 88 42.70 41.02 23.97
CA ALA A 88 42.49 40.21 22.78
C ALA A 88 42.36 38.71 23.11
N TRP A 89 43.16 38.20 24.06
CA TRP A 89 43.07 36.83 24.53
C TRP A 89 41.74 36.55 25.26
N ALA A 90 41.28 37.47 26.12
CA ALA A 90 39.99 37.37 26.77
C ALA A 90 38.84 37.37 25.75
N GLN A 91 38.93 38.20 24.71
CA GLN A 91 37.94 38.25 23.63
C GLN A 91 37.91 36.95 22.81
N LEU A 92 39.07 36.32 22.57
CA LEU A 92 39.11 34.99 21.94
C LEU A 92 38.40 33.93 22.79
N LYS A 93 38.63 33.91 24.11
CA LYS A 93 37.89 32.99 25.00
C LYS A 93 36.39 33.25 24.97
N LYS A 94 35.97 34.51 24.90
CA LYS A 94 34.56 34.89 24.75
C LYS A 94 33.97 34.43 23.41
N SER A 95 34.71 34.52 22.30
CA SER A 95 34.20 34.07 21.00
C SER A 95 33.89 32.57 20.99
N LEU A 96 34.65 31.75 21.75
CA LEU A 96 34.31 30.33 21.95
C LEU A 96 32.97 30.12 22.67
N ALA A 97 32.60 30.99 23.61
CA ALA A 97 31.29 30.94 24.26
C ALA A 97 30.17 31.33 23.29
N ASP A 98 30.41 32.35 22.46
CA ASP A 98 29.47 32.78 21.42
C ASP A 98 29.27 31.66 20.36
N GLU A 99 30.34 30.99 19.94
CA GLU A 99 30.28 29.82 19.06
C GLU A 99 29.49 28.67 19.68
N ALA A 100 29.70 28.36 20.97
CA ALA A 100 28.92 27.36 21.68
C ALA A 100 27.42 27.67 21.65
N GLU A 101 27.03 28.94 21.84
CA GLU A 101 25.63 29.37 21.78
C GLU A 101 25.04 29.20 20.37
N VAL A 102 25.81 29.50 19.31
CA VAL A 102 25.38 29.28 17.92
C VAL A 102 25.08 27.80 17.66
N HIS A 103 25.98 26.90 18.07
CA HIS A 103 25.80 25.46 17.88
C HIS A 103 24.62 24.90 18.70
N LEU A 104 24.41 25.39 19.91
CA LEU A 104 23.26 25.01 20.74
C LEU A 104 21.92 25.50 20.15
N LYS A 105 21.88 26.71 19.60
CA LYS A 105 20.71 27.22 18.86
C LYS A 105 20.45 26.38 17.61
N PHE A 106 21.51 25.98 16.90
CA PHE A 106 21.41 25.13 15.73
C PHE A 106 20.85 23.75 16.06
N SER A 107 21.34 23.09 17.12
CA SER A 107 20.82 21.79 17.57
C SER A 107 19.34 21.87 17.95
N SER A 108 18.93 22.96 18.62
CA SER A 108 17.55 23.24 18.96
C SER A 108 16.65 23.37 17.72
N LYS A 109 17.13 24.08 16.68
CA LYS A 109 16.43 24.19 15.40
C LYS A 109 16.34 22.86 14.65
N LEU A 110 17.40 22.07 14.63
CA LEU A 110 17.36 20.71 14.07
C LEU A 110 16.27 19.88 14.75
N GLN A 111 16.15 19.98 16.07
CA GLN A 111 15.11 19.26 16.80
C GLN A 111 13.70 19.75 16.44
N SER A 112 13.45 21.07 16.46
CA SER A 112 12.10 21.62 16.28
C SER A 112 11.64 21.66 14.83
N GLU A 113 12.54 21.93 13.89
CA GLU A 113 12.21 22.17 12.47
C GLU A 113 12.47 20.95 11.58
N VAL A 114 13.23 19.94 12.05
CA VAL A 114 13.56 18.76 11.25
C VAL A 114 13.15 17.46 11.94
N GLU A 115 13.69 17.15 13.12
CA GLU A 115 13.44 15.87 13.81
C GLU A 115 11.96 15.69 14.17
N LYS A 116 11.35 16.66 14.85
CA LYS A 116 9.94 16.59 15.27
C LYS A 116 8.98 16.51 14.08
N PRO A 117 9.10 17.34 13.02
CA PRO A 117 8.30 17.19 11.81
C PRO A 117 8.43 15.80 11.16
N LEU A 118 9.65 15.25 11.10
CA LEU A 118 9.86 13.89 10.61
C LEU A 118 9.20 12.83 11.50
N LEU A 119 9.16 12.96 12.83
CA LEU A 119 8.48 11.98 13.67
C LEU A 119 6.95 12.07 13.57
N ASN A 120 6.44 13.31 13.61
CA ASN A 120 5.02 13.60 13.75
C ASN A 120 4.27 13.59 12.41
N PHE A 121 4.97 13.55 11.28
CA PHE A 121 4.31 13.45 9.98
C PHE A 121 3.50 12.14 9.88
N ARG A 122 2.17 12.28 9.76
CA ARG A 122 1.17 11.20 9.67
C ARG A 122 1.23 10.20 10.84
N GLU A 123 0.94 10.65 12.06
CA GLU A 123 0.94 9.78 13.26
C GLU A 123 -0.06 8.60 13.14
N ASN A 124 -1.23 8.84 12.55
CA ASN A 124 -2.27 7.83 12.35
C ASN A 124 -2.01 6.88 11.17
N PHE A 125 -0.87 7.02 10.48
CA PHE A 125 -0.58 6.29 9.24
C PHE A 125 -0.77 4.78 9.35
N LYS A 126 -0.23 4.15 10.40
CA LYS A 126 -0.35 2.69 10.58
C LYS A 126 -1.81 2.24 10.71
N LYS A 127 -2.66 3.06 11.35
CA LYS A 127 -4.09 2.78 11.51
C LYS A 127 -4.82 2.94 10.17
N ASP A 128 -4.52 3.99 9.42
CA ASP A 128 -5.11 4.25 8.10
C ASP A 128 -4.74 3.15 7.11
N MET A 129 -3.47 2.74 7.09
CA MET A 129 -2.98 1.64 6.24
C MET A 129 -3.68 0.32 6.56
N LYS A 130 -3.89 -0.02 7.84
CA LYS A 130 -4.68 -1.19 8.24
C LYS A 130 -6.14 -1.12 7.79
N LYS A 131 -6.75 0.07 7.87
CA LYS A 131 -8.14 0.27 7.43
C LYS A 131 -8.26 0.04 5.92
N CYS A 132 -7.33 0.58 5.14
CA CYS A 132 -7.32 0.37 3.69
C CYS A 132 -7.05 -1.09 3.32
N ASP A 133 -6.10 -1.74 3.99
CA ASP A 133 -5.80 -3.16 3.79
C ASP A 133 -7.03 -4.03 4.03
N HIS A 134 -7.72 -3.82 5.16
CA HIS A 134 -8.96 -4.53 5.47
C HIS A 134 -10.04 -4.31 4.41
N HIS A 135 -10.24 -3.06 3.97
CA HIS A 135 -11.23 -2.74 2.94
C HIS A 135 -10.96 -3.45 1.61
N ILE A 136 -9.71 -3.47 1.14
CA ILE A 136 -9.32 -4.18 -0.09
C ILE A 136 -9.45 -5.70 0.09
N ALA A 137 -9.06 -6.23 1.24
CA ALA A 137 -9.18 -7.66 1.54
C ALA A 137 -10.65 -8.12 1.51
N ASP A 138 -11.57 -7.32 2.05
CA ASP A 138 -13.01 -7.60 2.02
C ASP A 138 -13.56 -7.60 0.58
N LEU A 139 -13.20 -6.60 -0.24
CA LEU A 139 -13.59 -6.57 -1.64
C LEU A 139 -13.09 -7.80 -2.40
N ARG A 140 -11.85 -8.23 -2.17
CA ARG A 140 -11.30 -9.44 -2.79
C ARG A 140 -12.00 -10.71 -2.35
N LYS A 141 -12.34 -10.82 -1.07
CA LYS A 141 -13.14 -11.92 -0.56
C LYS A 141 -14.52 -11.97 -1.24
N HIS A 142 -15.16 -10.81 -1.42
CA HIS A 142 -16.42 -10.74 -2.16
C HIS A 142 -16.26 -11.14 -3.63
N LEU A 143 -15.19 -10.70 -4.30
CA LEU A 143 -14.90 -11.08 -5.68
C LEU A 143 -14.71 -12.60 -5.81
N ALA A 144 -13.90 -13.21 -4.95
CA ALA A 144 -13.68 -14.65 -4.93
C ALA A 144 -14.99 -15.44 -4.70
N SER A 145 -15.84 -14.94 -3.80
CA SER A 145 -17.16 -15.53 -3.56
C SER A 145 -18.07 -15.45 -4.79
N ARG A 146 -18.11 -14.31 -5.48
CA ARG A 146 -18.88 -14.19 -6.74
C ARG A 146 -18.31 -15.06 -7.84
N TYR A 147 -16.99 -15.17 -7.96
CA TYR A 147 -16.35 -16.05 -8.92
C TYR A 147 -16.77 -17.51 -8.71
N ALA A 148 -16.75 -17.99 -7.46
CA ALA A 148 -17.23 -19.33 -7.12
C ALA A 148 -18.72 -19.54 -7.48
N ALA A 149 -19.57 -18.52 -7.29
CA ALA A 149 -20.97 -18.57 -7.68
C ALA A 149 -21.16 -18.64 -9.21
N VAL A 150 -20.35 -17.88 -9.97
CA VAL A 150 -20.33 -17.93 -11.44
C VAL A 150 -19.92 -19.32 -11.93
N GLU A 151 -18.83 -19.89 -11.39
CA GLU A 151 -18.37 -21.22 -11.79
C GLU A 151 -19.40 -22.31 -11.44
N LYS A 152 -20.08 -22.19 -10.29
CA LYS A 152 -21.18 -23.09 -9.94
C LYS A 152 -22.36 -22.98 -10.92
N ALA A 153 -22.78 -21.76 -11.26
CA ALA A 153 -23.86 -21.52 -12.22
C ALA A 153 -23.50 -22.02 -13.62
N ARG A 154 -22.25 -21.82 -14.05
CA ARG A 154 -21.71 -22.31 -15.33
C ARG A 154 -21.71 -23.84 -15.38
N LYS A 155 -21.26 -24.51 -14.32
CA LYS A 155 -21.31 -25.97 -14.22
C LYS A 155 -22.74 -26.50 -14.29
N ALA A 156 -23.66 -25.88 -13.55
CA ALA A 156 -25.08 -26.25 -13.58
C ALA A 156 -25.69 -26.08 -14.97
N LEU A 157 -25.40 -24.97 -15.67
CA LEU A 157 -25.85 -24.76 -17.05
C LEU A 157 -25.31 -25.85 -17.99
N THR A 158 -24.01 -26.14 -17.90
CA THR A 158 -23.36 -27.19 -18.71
C THR A 158 -24.03 -28.56 -18.48
N GLU A 159 -24.34 -28.91 -17.22
CA GLU A 159 -25.06 -30.16 -16.89
C GLU A 159 -26.47 -30.18 -17.48
N ARG A 160 -27.21 -29.07 -17.44
CA ARG A 160 -28.57 -28.97 -18.01
C ARG A 160 -28.58 -28.99 -19.54
N GLN A 161 -27.54 -28.45 -20.18
CA GLN A 161 -27.35 -28.55 -21.63
C GLN A 161 -27.09 -30.00 -22.06
N LYS A 162 -26.24 -30.74 -21.34
CA LYS A 162 -26.01 -32.16 -21.60
C LYS A 162 -27.27 -33.02 -21.41
N ASP A 163 -28.07 -32.75 -20.37
CA ASP A 163 -29.37 -33.43 -20.15
C ASP A 163 -30.35 -33.16 -21.31
N LEU A 164 -30.43 -31.90 -21.77
CA LEU A 164 -31.26 -31.53 -22.92
C LEU A 164 -30.80 -32.23 -24.21
N GLU A 165 -29.49 -32.27 -24.48
CA GLU A 165 -28.90 -32.92 -25.64
C GLU A 165 -29.19 -34.43 -25.63
N MET A 166 -28.97 -35.10 -24.49
CA MET A 166 -29.26 -36.52 -24.33
C MET A 166 -30.74 -36.84 -24.56
N LYS A 167 -31.66 -36.03 -24.00
CA LYS A 167 -33.11 -36.21 -24.22
C LYS A 167 -33.52 -35.94 -25.67
N THR A 168 -32.85 -35.01 -26.35
CA THR A 168 -33.06 -34.73 -27.77
C THR A 168 -32.65 -35.92 -28.63
N GLN A 169 -31.47 -36.50 -28.37
CA GLN A 169 -31.01 -37.73 -29.03
C GLN A 169 -31.95 -38.92 -28.77
N GLN A 170 -32.52 -39.05 -27.56
CA GLN A 170 -33.50 -40.10 -27.25
C GLN A 170 -34.79 -39.97 -28.08
N LEU A 171 -35.23 -38.75 -28.41
CA LEU A 171 -36.39 -38.54 -29.26
C LEU A 171 -36.12 -38.98 -30.71
N GLU A 172 -34.92 -38.74 -31.23
CA GLU A 172 -34.50 -39.17 -32.57
C GLU A 172 -34.51 -40.70 -32.72
N VAL A 173 -34.20 -41.42 -31.63
CA VAL A 173 -34.20 -42.90 -31.60
C VAL A 173 -35.61 -43.46 -31.31
N LYS A 174 -36.42 -42.79 -30.48
CA LYS A 174 -37.75 -43.25 -30.07
C LYS A 174 -38.73 -42.10 -29.91
N LEU A 175 -39.53 -41.89 -30.96
CA LEU A 175 -40.62 -40.91 -31.00
C LEU A 175 -41.75 -41.30 -30.03
N SER A 176 -41.98 -40.46 -29.02
CA SER A 176 -43.08 -40.59 -28.08
C SER A 176 -43.45 -39.23 -27.49
N ASN A 177 -44.75 -38.96 -27.35
CA ASN A 177 -45.28 -37.75 -26.70
C ASN A 177 -44.71 -37.53 -25.29
N LYS A 178 -44.34 -38.61 -24.58
CA LYS A 178 -43.67 -38.52 -23.27
C LYS A 178 -42.27 -37.91 -23.39
N THR A 179 -41.50 -38.31 -24.40
CA THR A 179 -40.15 -37.81 -24.65
C THR A 179 -40.17 -36.33 -25.05
N GLU A 180 -41.18 -35.89 -25.82
CA GLU A 180 -41.37 -34.47 -26.17
C GLU A 180 -41.62 -33.58 -24.94
N GLU A 181 -42.46 -34.01 -24.00
CA GLU A 181 -42.70 -33.27 -22.75
C GLU A 181 -41.45 -33.24 -21.84
N GLU A 182 -40.68 -34.31 -21.82
CA GLU A 182 -39.40 -34.34 -21.12
C GLU A 182 -38.36 -33.37 -21.71
N ILE A 183 -38.33 -33.21 -23.04
CA ILE A 183 -37.48 -32.22 -23.73
C ILE A 183 -37.94 -30.80 -23.39
N LYS A 184 -39.25 -30.51 -23.44
CA LYS A 184 -39.78 -29.19 -23.04
C LYS A 184 -39.36 -28.84 -21.61
N LYS A 185 -39.45 -29.81 -20.69
CA LYS A 185 -39.03 -29.64 -19.29
C LYS A 185 -37.51 -29.42 -19.17
N ALA A 186 -36.68 -30.18 -19.89
CA ALA A 186 -35.23 -30.02 -19.89
C ALA A 186 -34.81 -28.67 -20.50
N ARG A 187 -35.48 -28.24 -21.57
CA ARG A 187 -35.26 -26.94 -22.21
C ARG A 187 -35.55 -25.79 -21.27
N ARG A 188 -36.71 -25.79 -20.59
CA ARG A 188 -37.05 -24.80 -19.56
C ARG A 188 -36.00 -24.75 -18.45
N LYS A 189 -35.54 -25.91 -17.96
CA LYS A 189 -34.49 -26.02 -16.94
C LYS A 189 -33.14 -25.47 -17.40
N SER A 190 -32.78 -25.64 -18.68
CA SER A 190 -31.56 -25.10 -19.27
C SER A 190 -31.63 -23.59 -19.43
N THR A 191 -32.75 -23.08 -19.98
CA THR A 191 -33.01 -21.63 -20.07
C THR A 191 -32.95 -20.95 -18.71
N GLN A 192 -33.62 -21.53 -17.70
CA GLN A 192 -33.62 -21.00 -16.33
C GLN A 192 -32.20 -20.98 -15.73
N ALA A 193 -31.38 -22.02 -15.97
CA ALA A 193 -29.98 -22.02 -15.53
C ALA A 193 -29.15 -20.91 -16.20
N GLY A 194 -29.42 -20.61 -17.47
CA GLY A 194 -28.80 -19.48 -18.18
C GLY A 194 -29.21 -18.12 -17.60
N GLU A 195 -30.48 -17.95 -17.24
CA GLU A 195 -30.99 -16.75 -16.58
C GLU A 195 -30.35 -16.50 -15.20
N TYR A 196 -29.90 -17.53 -14.49
CA TYR A 196 -29.13 -17.38 -13.24
C TYR A 196 -27.65 -17.05 -13.46
N LEU A 197 -27.05 -17.51 -14.56
CA LEU A 197 -25.63 -17.28 -14.86
C LEU A 197 -25.36 -15.80 -15.19
N CYS A 198 -26.22 -15.17 -15.99
CA CYS A 198 -26.02 -13.79 -16.45
C CYS A 198 -25.94 -12.76 -15.29
N PRO A 199 -26.88 -12.73 -14.31
CA PRO A 199 -26.80 -11.85 -13.15
C PRO A 199 -25.59 -12.15 -12.25
N SER A 200 -25.22 -13.44 -12.09
CA SER A 200 -24.05 -13.85 -11.30
C SER A 200 -22.75 -13.31 -11.92
N ALA A 201 -22.62 -13.40 -13.25
CA ALA A 201 -21.49 -12.85 -13.98
C ALA A 201 -21.45 -11.31 -13.90
N GLN A 202 -22.60 -10.65 -14.02
CA GLN A 202 -22.69 -9.20 -13.92
C GLN A 202 -22.27 -8.69 -12.53
N GLN A 203 -22.68 -9.37 -11.45
CA GLN A 203 -22.24 -9.03 -10.09
C GLN A 203 -20.73 -9.22 -9.89
N HIS A 204 -20.13 -10.26 -10.47
CA HIS A 204 -18.68 -10.44 -10.43
C HIS A 204 -17.94 -9.29 -11.13
N VAL A 205 -18.44 -8.85 -12.28
CA VAL A 205 -17.86 -7.72 -13.02
C VAL A 205 -17.95 -6.43 -12.22
N VAL A 206 -19.11 -6.11 -11.61
CA VAL A 206 -19.30 -4.88 -10.81
C VAL A 206 -18.28 -4.78 -9.67
N ILE A 207 -18.07 -5.87 -8.92
CA ILE A 207 -17.09 -5.86 -7.81
C ILE A 207 -15.65 -5.69 -8.33
N GLY A 208 -15.34 -6.24 -9.51
CA GLY A 208 -14.07 -6.01 -10.19
C GLY A 208 -13.84 -4.53 -10.54
N PHE A 209 -14.89 -3.80 -10.90
CA PHE A 209 -14.82 -2.36 -11.15
C PHE A 209 -14.69 -1.53 -9.86
N GLU A 210 -15.33 -1.93 -8.75
CA GLU A 210 -15.23 -1.24 -7.46
C GLU A 210 -13.81 -1.29 -6.85
N MET A 211 -12.99 -2.29 -7.20
CA MET A 211 -11.58 -2.32 -6.79
C MET A 211 -10.70 -1.30 -7.52
N ARG A 212 -11.09 -0.80 -8.71
CA ARG A 212 -10.28 0.15 -9.49
C ARG A 212 -10.03 1.49 -8.79
N PRO A 213 -11.05 2.18 -8.27
CA PRO A 213 -10.89 3.45 -7.58
C PRO A 213 -10.06 3.35 -6.30
N ALA A 214 -10.17 2.24 -5.56
CA ALA A 214 -9.55 2.10 -4.24
C ALA A 214 -8.00 2.09 -4.29
N VAL A 215 -7.41 1.73 -5.44
CA VAL A 215 -5.96 1.76 -5.68
C VAL A 215 -5.49 3.12 -6.21
N SER A 216 -6.39 3.91 -6.82
CA SER A 216 -6.04 5.19 -7.46
C SER A 216 -5.84 6.36 -6.49
N GLY A 217 -6.25 6.22 -5.22
CA GLY A 217 -6.03 7.22 -4.17
C GLY A 217 -4.69 7.13 -3.44
N TRP A 218 -3.74 6.33 -3.96
CA TRP A 218 -2.45 6.02 -3.36
C TRP A 218 -1.27 6.61 -4.14
#